data_AF-A0A382I515-F1
#
_entry.id   AF-A0A382I515-F1
#
_cell.length_a   1.000
_cell.length_b   1.000
_cell.length_c   1.000
_cell.angle_alpha   90.00
_cell.angle_beta   90.00
_cell.angle_gamma   90.00
#
_symmetry.space_group_name_H-M   'P 1'
#
loop_
_entity.id
_entity.type
_entity.pdbx_description
1 polymer ?
#
loop_
_entity_poly.entity_id
_entity_poly.type
_entity_poly.pdbx_seq_one_letter_code
_entity_poly.pdbx_strand_id
1 'polypeptide(L)'
;MDLTIEKWTSNKDRYEVMETLQSWGIPSGVVLDCGPDTYDDPHLNEREFFQIVDHPDAGIFPMSGPIFKFQSNSGVVVHDPSPCLGQHNDYVLGDILGYTKEKRDDLASDNVIGTVPLPGSDLGGSRRASMESVHRDTMSKQTNVNPNRNNSKKG
;
A
#
# COMPACT_ATOMS: atom_id res chain seq x y z
N MET A 1 -39.35 -2.59 -9.68
CA MET A 1 -39.11 -1.93 -8.38
C MET A 1 -37.73 -1.28 -8.41
N ASP A 2 -36.69 -2.05 -8.68
CA ASP A 2 -35.30 -1.54 -8.76
C ASP A 2 -35.11 -0.42 -9.80
N LEU A 3 -35.71 -0.57 -10.99
CA LEU A 3 -35.63 0.45 -12.06
C LEU A 3 -36.19 1.82 -11.65
N THR A 4 -37.15 1.86 -10.72
CA THR A 4 -37.73 3.13 -10.23
C THR A 4 -36.79 3.81 -9.24
N ILE A 5 -36.10 3.03 -8.41
CA ILE A 5 -35.12 3.51 -7.44
C ILE A 5 -33.88 4.03 -8.20
N GLU A 6 -33.35 3.26 -9.14
CA GLU A 6 -32.21 3.64 -9.97
C GLU A 6 -32.46 4.95 -10.73
N LYS A 7 -33.65 5.08 -11.35
CA LYS A 7 -34.02 6.31 -12.07
C LYS A 7 -34.14 7.53 -11.16
N TRP A 8 -34.54 7.33 -9.91
CA TRP A 8 -34.65 8.40 -8.92
C TRP A 8 -33.28 8.79 -8.34
N THR A 9 -32.40 7.81 -8.07
CA THR A 9 -31.06 8.06 -7.52
C THR A 9 -30.08 8.61 -8.56
N SER A 10 -30.25 8.32 -9.85
CA SER A 10 -29.28 8.70 -10.89
C SER A 10 -29.12 10.21 -11.14
N ASN A 11 -30.08 11.03 -10.72
CA ASN A 11 -30.05 12.49 -10.92
C ASN A 11 -29.77 13.27 -9.64
N LYS A 12 -29.38 12.60 -8.55
CA LYS A 12 -29.17 13.21 -7.24
C LYS A 12 -27.73 13.00 -6.77
N ASP A 13 -27.26 13.92 -5.92
CA ASP A 13 -25.97 13.73 -5.27
C ASP A 13 -26.02 12.59 -4.25
N ARG A 14 -24.91 11.86 -4.13
CA ARG A 14 -24.77 10.70 -3.24
C ARG A 14 -25.02 11.06 -1.77
N TYR A 15 -24.58 12.23 -1.30
CA TYR A 15 -24.79 12.67 0.08
C TYR A 15 -26.24 13.12 0.30
N GLU A 16 -26.85 13.84 -0.65
CA GLU A 16 -28.26 14.26 -0.57
C GLU A 16 -29.21 13.05 -0.47
N VAL A 17 -28.94 12.00 -1.24
CA VAL A 17 -29.71 10.74 -1.17
C VAL A 17 -29.52 10.06 0.18
N MET A 18 -28.28 10.00 0.70
CA MET A 18 -27.99 9.41 2.00
C MET A 18 -28.76 10.13 3.12
N GLU A 19 -28.65 11.45 3.20
CA GLU A 19 -29.33 12.26 4.22
C GLU A 19 -30.85 12.14 4.13
N THR A 20 -31.39 12.15 2.91
CA THR A 20 -32.82 11.95 2.67
C THR A 20 -33.25 10.59 3.21
N LEU A 21 -32.57 9.50 2.86
CA LEU A 21 -32.96 8.16 3.34
C LEU A 21 -32.82 8.02 4.87
N GLN A 22 -31.75 8.55 5.45
CA GLN A 22 -31.53 8.53 6.90
C GLN A 22 -32.60 9.32 7.67
N SER A 23 -33.09 10.43 7.13
CA SER A 23 -34.18 11.21 7.76
C SER A 23 -35.50 10.44 7.87
N TRP A 24 -35.71 9.45 7.00
CA TRP A 24 -36.86 8.53 7.04
C TRP A 24 -36.57 7.26 7.86
N GLY A 25 -35.43 7.19 8.54
CA GLY A 25 -35.00 6.05 9.35
C GLY A 25 -34.43 4.88 8.55
N ILE A 26 -34.11 5.07 7.27
CA ILE A 26 -33.52 4.03 6.42
C ILE A 26 -31.99 4.09 6.57
N PRO A 27 -31.32 3.01 7.02
CA PRO A 27 -29.87 2.97 7.09
C PRO A 27 -29.29 3.01 5.67
N SER A 28 -28.58 4.08 5.35
CA SER A 28 -27.93 4.30 4.06
C SER A 28 -26.54 4.90 4.29
N GLY A 29 -25.59 4.57 3.43
CA GLY A 29 -24.22 5.09 3.48
C GLY A 29 -23.69 5.30 2.06
N VAL A 30 -22.92 6.38 1.88
CA VAL A 30 -22.26 6.66 0.60
C VAL A 30 -21.11 5.67 0.39
N VAL A 31 -20.98 5.18 -0.85
CA VAL A 31 -19.79 4.45 -1.27
C VAL A 31 -18.69 5.46 -1.57
N LEU A 32 -17.65 5.46 -0.75
CA LEU A 32 -16.51 6.36 -0.89
C LEU A 32 -15.45 5.72 -1.79
N ASP A 33 -14.82 6.53 -2.63
CA ASP A 33 -13.65 6.10 -3.38
C ASP A 33 -12.42 6.00 -2.47
N CYS A 34 -11.67 4.90 -2.60
CA CYS A 34 -10.43 4.67 -1.87
C CYS A 34 -9.39 5.71 -2.30
N GLY A 35 -9.21 6.76 -1.49
CA GLY A 35 -8.30 7.87 -1.78
C GLY A 35 -8.91 9.20 -1.35
N PRO A 36 -9.16 10.14 -2.27
CA PRO A 36 -9.53 11.53 -1.93
C PRO A 36 -10.77 11.60 -1.05
N ASP A 37 -11.85 10.91 -1.44
CA ASP A 37 -13.12 10.90 -0.69
C ASP A 37 -12.98 10.31 0.73
N THR A 38 -12.04 9.39 0.93
CA THR A 38 -11.82 8.77 2.24
C THR A 38 -10.95 9.67 3.14
N TYR A 39 -9.93 10.33 2.58
CA TYR A 39 -9.08 11.23 3.36
C TYR A 39 -9.80 12.54 3.73
N ASP A 40 -10.75 12.98 2.90
CA ASP A 40 -11.53 14.20 3.14
C ASP A 40 -12.80 13.95 3.99
N ASP A 41 -13.07 12.70 4.38
CA ASP A 41 -14.28 12.37 5.14
C ASP A 41 -14.29 13.09 6.51
N PRO A 42 -15.33 13.89 6.82
CA PRO A 42 -15.41 14.65 8.06
C PRO A 42 -15.36 13.77 9.31
N HIS A 43 -15.97 12.58 9.27
CA HIS A 43 -16.01 11.69 10.41
C HIS A 43 -14.64 11.07 10.70
N LEU A 44 -13.89 10.69 9.66
CA LEU A 44 -12.52 10.18 9.80
C LEU A 44 -11.55 11.28 10.28
N ASN A 45 -11.73 12.51 9.82
CA ASN A 45 -10.91 13.66 10.23
C ASN A 45 -11.18 14.12 11.67
N GLU A 46 -12.44 14.25 12.07
CA GLU A 46 -12.81 14.54 13.48
C GLU A 46 -12.28 13.49 14.44
N ARG A 47 -12.23 12.24 13.97
CA ARG A 47 -11.71 11.12 14.76
C ARG A 47 -10.21 10.94 14.60
N GLU A 48 -9.49 11.86 13.97
CA GLU A 48 -8.03 11.79 13.78
C GLU A 48 -7.58 10.40 13.31
N PHE A 49 -8.36 9.80 12.40
CA PHE A 49 -8.14 8.42 11.97
C PHE A 49 -6.86 8.30 11.15
N PHE A 50 -6.53 9.32 10.35
CA PHE A 50 -5.28 9.37 9.61
C PHE A 50 -4.24 10.18 10.38
N GLN A 51 -3.11 9.54 10.66
CA GLN A 51 -1.95 10.18 11.25
C GLN A 51 -0.93 10.46 10.15
N ILE A 52 -0.37 11.67 10.14
CA ILE A 52 0.69 12.04 9.20
C ILE A 52 2.01 11.53 9.77
N VAL A 53 2.64 10.58 9.09
CA VAL A 53 3.91 9.99 9.48
C VAL A 53 4.98 10.43 8.48
N ASP A 54 6.11 10.91 9.00
CA ASP A 54 7.29 11.26 8.20
C ASP A 54 8.29 10.10 8.26
N HIS A 55 8.45 9.40 7.13
CA HIS A 55 9.36 8.27 7.02
C HIS A 55 10.62 8.66 6.22
N PRO A 56 11.83 8.36 6.73
CA PRO A 56 13.09 8.81 6.11
C PRO A 56 13.24 8.43 4.63
N ASP A 57 12.83 7.22 4.23
CA ASP A 57 12.90 6.79 2.81
C ASP A 57 11.62 7.04 1.98
N ALA A 58 10.44 7.10 2.61
CA ALA A 58 9.15 7.15 1.91
C ALA A 58 8.52 8.56 1.90
N GLY A 59 9.08 9.49 2.67
CA GLY A 59 8.57 10.84 2.86
C GLY A 59 7.34 10.90 3.77
N ILE A 60 6.61 11.99 3.66
CA ILE A 60 5.42 12.27 4.47
C ILE A 60 4.19 11.63 3.83
N PHE A 61 3.52 10.73 4.54
CA PHE A 61 2.29 10.10 4.06
C PHE A 61 1.26 9.89 5.17
N PRO A 62 -0.05 9.85 4.83
CA PRO A 62 -1.09 9.50 5.78
C PRO A 62 -1.08 8.00 6.06
N MET A 63 -0.94 7.64 7.33
CA MET A 63 -1.06 6.27 7.81
C MET A 63 -2.35 6.10 8.60
N SER A 64 -3.04 4.97 8.42
CA SER A 64 -4.21 4.63 9.23
C SER A 64 -3.79 4.42 10.69
N GLY A 65 -4.36 5.21 11.58
CA GLY A 65 -4.18 5.11 13.02
C GLY A 65 -4.91 3.92 13.64
N PRO A 66 -4.87 3.80 14.97
CA PRO A 66 -5.56 2.73 15.69
C PRO A 66 -7.08 2.82 15.50
N ILE A 67 -7.69 1.72 15.06
CA ILE A 67 -9.14 1.60 14.80
C ILE A 67 -9.96 1.83 16.08
N PHE A 68 -9.41 1.43 17.24
CA PHE A 68 -10.04 1.60 18.54
C PHE A 68 -9.35 2.72 19.33
N LYS A 69 -10.12 3.76 19.66
CA LYS A 69 -9.68 4.77 20.62
C LYS A 69 -10.01 4.30 22.04
N PHE A 70 -8.98 4.00 22.81
CA PHE A 70 -9.09 3.75 24.23
C PHE A 70 -8.83 5.05 25.00
N GLN A 71 -9.68 5.38 25.96
CA GLN A 71 -9.37 6.43 26.92
C GLN A 71 -8.29 5.89 27.86
N SER A 72 -7.05 6.30 27.65
CA SER A 72 -5.92 5.91 28.49
C SER A 72 -5.18 7.14 28.99
N ASN A 73 -4.57 7.03 30.16
CA ASN A 73 -3.75 8.09 30.75
C ASN A 73 -2.46 8.37 29.94
N SER A 74 -2.12 7.48 29.00
CA SER A 74 -0.91 7.57 28.16
C SER A 74 -1.13 8.34 26.85
N GLY A 75 -2.32 8.90 26.62
CA GLY A 75 -2.63 9.70 25.43
C GLY A 75 -3.02 8.87 24.19
N VAL A 76 -3.08 9.55 23.04
CA VAL A 76 -3.35 8.95 21.73
C VAL A 76 -2.11 8.16 21.29
N VAL A 77 -2.30 6.91 20.86
CA VAL A 77 -1.20 6.12 20.29
C VAL A 77 -0.81 6.75 18.95
N VAL A 78 0.41 7.28 18.88
CA VAL A 78 1.01 7.82 17.66
C VAL A 78 1.86 6.72 17.02
N HIS A 79 1.72 6.55 15.71
CA HIS A 79 2.59 5.65 14.95
C HIS A 79 3.95 6.28 14.72
N ASP A 80 5.00 5.61 15.18
CA ASP A 80 6.36 5.89 14.72
C ASP A 80 6.51 5.43 13.27
N PRO A 81 7.40 6.07 12.48
CA PRO A 81 7.73 5.59 11.15
C PRO A 81 8.24 4.15 11.21
N SER A 82 7.89 3.37 10.18
CA SER A 82 8.44 2.02 10.03
C SER A 82 9.98 2.09 10.06
N PRO A 83 10.65 1.18 10.77
CA PRO A 83 12.10 1.18 10.79
C PRO A 83 12.66 0.84 9.41
N CYS A 84 13.74 1.51 9.04
CA CYS A 84 14.53 1.18 7.85
C CYS A 84 15.21 -0.18 8.03
N LEU A 85 15.62 -0.77 6.91
CA LEU A 85 16.37 -2.03 6.90
C LEU A 85 17.63 -1.89 7.78
N GLY A 86 17.72 -2.73 8.81
CA GLY A 86 18.86 -2.76 9.70
C GLY A 86 18.99 -1.58 10.68
N GLN A 87 17.99 -0.69 10.79
CA GLN A 87 18.04 0.49 11.66
C GLN A 87 18.34 0.16 13.13
N HIS A 88 17.88 -0.99 13.62
CA HIS A 88 18.06 -1.42 15.01
C HIS A 88 19.11 -2.55 15.18
N ASN A 89 19.92 -2.84 14.16
CA ASN A 89 20.93 -3.91 14.24
C ASN A 89 21.94 -3.66 15.36
N ASP A 90 22.46 -2.43 15.48
CA ASP A 90 23.44 -2.09 16.51
C ASP A 90 22.86 -2.18 17.92
N TYR A 91 21.62 -1.73 18.11
CA TYR A 91 20.92 -1.79 19.39
C TYR A 91 20.65 -3.24 19.82
N VAL A 92 20.13 -4.07 18.93
CA VAL A 92 19.78 -5.46 19.27
C VAL A 92 21.04 -6.33 19.40
N LEU A 93 21.94 -6.28 18.44
CA LEU A 93 23.15 -7.11 18.45
C LEU A 93 24.18 -6.62 19.46
N GLY A 94 24.29 -5.30 19.65
CA GLY A 94 25.19 -4.70 20.62
C GLY A 94 24.63 -4.68 22.03
N ASP A 95 23.59 -3.88 22.26
CA ASP A 95 23.15 -3.54 23.62
C ASP A 95 22.38 -4.69 24.28
N ILE A 96 21.57 -5.43 23.51
CA ILE A 96 20.77 -6.54 24.04
C ILE A 96 21.59 -7.85 24.06
N LEU A 97 22.30 -8.16 22.98
CA LEU A 97 23.02 -9.44 22.80
C LEU A 97 24.52 -9.37 23.17
N GLY A 98 25.08 -8.18 23.36
CA GLY A 98 26.46 -8.00 23.81
C GLY A 98 27.53 -8.31 22.75
N TYR A 99 27.19 -8.32 21.46
CA TYR A 99 28.19 -8.54 20.41
C TYR A 99 29.10 -7.33 20.26
N THR A 100 30.40 -7.61 20.15
CA THR A 100 31.41 -6.57 19.88
C THR A 100 31.24 -6.04 18.46
N LYS A 101 31.74 -4.83 18.24
CA LYS A 101 31.64 -4.15 16.93
C LYS A 101 32.24 -5.00 15.82
N GLU A 102 33.38 -5.65 16.07
CA GLU A 102 34.09 -6.49 15.11
C GLU A 102 33.21 -7.66 14.65
N LYS A 103 32.50 -8.31 15.59
CA LYS A 103 31.60 -9.41 15.25
C LYS A 103 30.38 -8.95 14.45
N ARG A 104 29.91 -7.73 14.67
CA ARG A 104 28.82 -7.15 13.85
C ARG A 104 29.32 -6.79 12.45
N ASP A 105 30.53 -6.28 12.33
CA ASP A 105 31.16 -5.97 11.03
C ASP A 105 31.44 -7.25 10.22
N ASP A 106 31.83 -8.34 10.87
CA ASP A 106 31.96 -9.67 10.25
C ASP A 106 30.61 -10.17 9.73
N LEU A 107 29.56 -10.11 10.55
CA LEU A 107 28.19 -10.50 10.16
C LEU A 107 27.66 -9.66 8.99
N ALA A 108 28.01 -8.37 8.94
CA ALA A 108 27.64 -7.49 7.84
C ALA A 108 28.40 -7.87 6.55
N SER A 109 29.68 -8.19 6.67
CA SER A 109 30.54 -8.63 5.55
C SER A 109 30.09 -9.98 4.97
N ASP A 110 29.63 -10.88 5.84
CA ASP A 110 29.06 -12.18 5.45
C ASP A 110 27.63 -12.08 4.89
N ASN A 111 27.09 -10.86 4.76
CA ASN A 111 25.71 -10.58 4.33
C ASN A 111 24.64 -11.27 5.19
N VAL A 112 24.97 -11.57 6.45
CA VAL A 112 24.01 -12.11 7.43
C VAL A 112 23.11 -11.00 7.96
N ILE A 113 23.67 -9.79 8.12
CA ILE A 113 22.94 -8.57 8.45
C ILE A 113 23.18 -7.51 7.38
N GLY A 114 22.16 -6.71 7.07
CA GLY A 114 22.25 -5.69 6.03
C GLY A 114 21.51 -4.43 6.42
N THR A 115 22.01 -3.30 5.92
CA THR A 115 21.39 -1.97 6.02
C THR A 115 20.91 -1.44 4.66
N VAL A 116 21.42 -2.03 3.57
CA VAL A 116 21.03 -1.71 2.20
C VAL A 116 20.44 -2.96 1.56
N PRO A 117 19.29 -2.85 0.86
CA PRO A 117 18.71 -3.99 0.15
C PRO A 117 19.69 -4.49 -0.92
N LEU A 118 19.84 -5.81 -1.02
CA LEU A 118 20.68 -6.43 -2.03
C LEU A 118 20.07 -6.19 -3.44
N PRO A 119 20.90 -5.99 -4.48
CA PRO A 119 20.40 -5.78 -5.84
C PRO A 119 19.53 -6.96 -6.29
N GLY A 120 18.29 -6.67 -6.72
CA GLY A 120 17.29 -7.67 -7.13
C GLY A 120 16.35 -8.14 -6.01
N SER A 121 16.50 -7.68 -4.76
CA SER A 121 15.53 -7.96 -3.69
C SER A 121 14.20 -7.21 -3.86
N ASP A 122 14.20 -6.14 -4.65
CA ASP A 122 13.05 -5.32 -5.05
C ASP A 122 12.12 -6.02 -6.04
N LEU A 123 12.60 -7.06 -6.74
CA LEU A 123 11.84 -7.84 -7.72
C LEU A 123 10.76 -8.77 -7.12
N GLY A 124 10.44 -8.60 -5.83
CA GLY A 124 9.32 -9.30 -5.18
C GLY A 124 9.57 -10.79 -4.99
N GLY A 125 10.67 -11.16 -4.33
CA GLY A 125 10.98 -12.54 -3.97
C GLY A 125 11.19 -13.48 -5.17
N SER A 126 11.76 -14.66 -4.88
CA SER A 126 12.13 -15.64 -5.91
C SER A 126 10.97 -16.07 -6.83
N ARG A 127 9.72 -16.01 -6.35
CA ARG A 127 8.52 -16.40 -7.12
C ARG A 127 8.14 -15.41 -8.21
N ARG A 128 8.28 -14.09 -7.99
CA ARG A 128 7.88 -13.08 -8.97
C ARG A 128 8.97 -12.84 -10.01
N ALA A 129 10.24 -12.85 -9.60
CA ALA A 129 11.38 -12.77 -10.50
C ALA A 129 11.40 -13.91 -11.54
N SER A 130 10.98 -15.13 -11.14
CA SER A 130 10.83 -16.29 -12.04
C SER A 130 9.72 -16.10 -13.08
N MET A 131 8.63 -15.42 -12.71
CA MET A 131 7.49 -15.17 -13.60
C MET A 131 7.82 -14.08 -14.64
N GLU A 132 8.55 -13.04 -14.24
CA GLU A 132 8.95 -11.92 -15.10
C GLU A 132 10.04 -12.29 -16.11
N SER A 133 10.95 -13.23 -15.77
CA SER A 133 11.90 -13.77 -16.75
C SER A 133 11.18 -14.62 -17.80
N VAL A 134 10.25 -15.49 -17.38
CA VAL A 134 9.42 -16.29 -18.29
C VAL A 134 8.57 -15.40 -19.20
N HIS A 135 7.97 -14.32 -18.67
CA HIS A 135 7.18 -13.38 -19.46
C HIS A 135 8.04 -12.65 -20.50
N ARG A 136 9.23 -12.15 -20.12
CA ARG A 136 10.19 -11.52 -21.05
C ARG A 136 10.67 -12.49 -22.14
N ASP A 137 10.94 -13.74 -21.78
CA ASP A 137 11.36 -14.77 -22.74
C ASP A 137 10.24 -15.17 -23.71
N THR A 138 8.98 -15.20 -23.25
CA THR A 138 7.82 -15.46 -24.12
C THR A 138 7.55 -14.30 -25.09
N MET A 139 7.71 -13.05 -24.65
CA MET A 139 7.55 -11.89 -25.54
C MET A 139 8.66 -11.80 -26.59
N SER A 140 9.91 -12.09 -26.21
CA SER A 140 11.05 -12.16 -27.15
C SER A 140 10.86 -13.23 -28.24
N LYS A 141 10.28 -14.39 -27.87
CA LYS A 141 9.94 -15.45 -28.85
C LYS A 141 8.78 -15.08 -29.77
N GLN A 142 7.77 -14.35 -29.29
CA GLN A 142 6.65 -13.90 -30.14
C GLN A 142 7.06 -12.82 -31.14
N THR A 143 8.00 -11.94 -30.79
CA THR A 143 8.50 -10.92 -31.72
C THR A 143 9.34 -11.48 -32.88
N ASN A 144 9.83 -12.72 -32.79
CA ASN A 144 10.71 -13.32 -33.81
C ASN A 144 10.01 -14.33 -34.74
N VAL A 145 8.67 -14.47 -34.65
CA VAL A 145 7.89 -15.39 -35.49
C VAL A 145 6.91 -14.61 -36.36
N ASN A 146 7.40 -13.82 -37.33
CA ASN A 146 6.60 -13.55 -38.53
C ASN A 146 7.43 -13.09 -39.76
N PRO A 147 8.00 -14.01 -40.56
CA PRO A 147 8.55 -13.68 -41.87
C PRO A 147 7.70 -14.32 -42.98
N ASN A 148 6.42 -13.94 -43.15
CA ASN A 148 5.74 -13.98 -44.46
C ASN A 148 4.26 -13.60 -44.36
N ARG A 149 3.92 -12.37 -44.74
CA ARG A 149 2.57 -12.03 -45.24
C ARG A 149 2.67 -10.88 -46.23
N ASN A 150 3.17 -11.17 -47.42
CA ASN A 150 2.87 -10.36 -48.61
C ASN A 150 2.92 -11.24 -49.86
N ASN A 151 1.79 -11.89 -50.15
CA ASN A 151 1.38 -12.16 -51.52
C ASN A 151 -0.10 -12.58 -51.57
N SER A 152 -0.78 -12.19 -52.65
CA SER A 152 -2.19 -12.45 -53.00
C SER A 152 -3.16 -11.41 -52.41
N LYS A 153 -3.93 -10.63 -53.19
CA LYS A 153 -4.58 -10.93 -54.47
C LYS A 153 -4.77 -9.67 -55.33
N LYS A 154 -4.46 -9.84 -56.62
CA LYS A 154 -5.13 -9.20 -57.76
C LYS A 154 -6.60 -9.64 -57.81
N GLY A 155 -7.49 -8.73 -58.18
CA GLY A 155 -8.90 -9.00 -58.48
C GLY A 155 -9.64 -7.72 -58.75
#